data_AF-A0A3M1LVK7-F1
#
_entry.id   AF-A0A3M1LVK7-F1
#
_cell.length_a   1.000
_cell.length_b   1.000
_cell.length_c   1.000
_cell.angle_alpha   90.00
_cell.angle_beta   90.00
_cell.angle_gamma   90.00
#
_symmetry.space_group_name_H-M   'P 1'
#
loop_
_entity.id
_entity.type
_entity.pdbx_description
1 polymer ?
#
loop_
_entity_poly.entity_id
_entity_poly.type
_entity_poly.pdbx_seq_one_letter_code
_entity_poly.pdbx_strand_id
1 'polypeptide(L)'
;MEHITVTRYTPADRAQWEAFLHQCNNATMFHRQAFLDYHAPGKFEFHHLMFRAGDRLVAVLPGGFFPDRPNQFWSPVGASYGGFVAPDLPFAMCLEIVDAFLDYGRRQGWSDAFIIPPPIIYARELNQHFEYAMLYRRFGFELHYISHAIPLVRRERFLDYFDKTARKSIRKILREGILRVEESEDYSTFYDILLENKARHGARPTHTLDDLERLRTLVPEHLRLLMVYAHEIPIAGSLLFLTNERVVLCFYNMLRYQYEHYRPIYLLMYEIVRRGYAEGYRWVDIGVSQDTKSPDPMTPSLSLIAFKERFDSRGVLRTTFHYRFGR
;
A
#
# COMPACT_ATOMS: atom_id res chain seq x y z
N MET A 1 -24.67 9.21 -22.91
CA MET A 1 -23.40 8.85 -22.27
C MET A 1 -22.42 9.94 -22.64
N GLU A 2 -21.88 10.65 -21.64
CA GLU A 2 -21.02 11.82 -21.84
C GLU A 2 -19.65 11.34 -22.31
N HIS A 3 -19.08 11.96 -23.35
CA HIS A 3 -17.76 11.56 -23.84
C HIS A 3 -16.67 11.85 -22.80
N ILE A 4 -15.90 10.83 -22.41
CA ILE A 4 -14.78 10.99 -21.48
C ILE A 4 -13.54 11.51 -22.19
N THR A 5 -13.03 12.65 -21.73
CA THR A 5 -11.75 13.22 -22.18
C THR A 5 -10.64 12.87 -21.20
N VAL A 6 -9.44 12.66 -21.73
CA VAL A 6 -8.24 12.34 -20.95
C VAL A 6 -7.20 13.42 -21.15
N THR A 7 -6.77 14.05 -20.07
CA THR A 7 -5.70 15.06 -20.08
C THR A 7 -4.57 14.63 -19.14
N ARG A 8 -3.35 15.02 -19.48
CA ARG A 8 -2.21 14.86 -18.57
C ARG A 8 -2.35 15.86 -17.43
N TYR A 9 -2.13 15.41 -16.21
CA TYR A 9 -1.98 16.26 -15.04
C TYR A 9 -0.82 17.24 -15.22
N THR A 10 -1.01 18.46 -14.75
CA THR A 10 0.04 19.47 -14.60
C THR A 10 0.08 19.96 -13.14
N PRO A 11 1.17 20.60 -12.68
CA PRO A 11 1.22 21.18 -11.34
C PRO A 11 0.09 22.18 -11.03
N ALA A 12 -0.51 22.80 -12.04
CA ALA A 12 -1.68 23.67 -11.88
C ALA A 12 -2.94 22.90 -11.43
N ASP A 13 -3.03 21.61 -11.71
CA ASP A 13 -4.15 20.74 -11.34
C ASP A 13 -4.05 20.21 -9.91
N ARG A 14 -2.92 20.43 -9.20
CA ARG A 14 -2.61 19.82 -7.90
C ARG A 14 -3.72 19.99 -6.87
N ALA A 15 -4.22 21.21 -6.72
CA ALA A 15 -5.28 21.50 -5.76
C ALA A 15 -6.57 20.74 -6.07
N GLN A 16 -6.94 20.65 -7.36
CA GLN A 16 -8.11 19.90 -7.79
C GLN A 16 -7.92 18.40 -7.61
N TRP A 17 -6.75 17.86 -7.95
CA TRP A 17 -6.41 16.45 -7.76
C TRP A 17 -6.53 16.04 -6.30
N GLU A 18 -5.85 16.75 -5.40
CA GLU A 18 -5.86 16.44 -3.95
C GLU A 18 -7.28 16.55 -3.37
N ALA A 19 -8.04 17.60 -3.73
CA ALA A 19 -9.42 17.76 -3.31
C ALA A 19 -10.33 16.63 -3.81
N PHE A 20 -10.10 16.14 -5.03
CA PHE A 20 -10.87 15.07 -5.64
C PHE A 20 -10.69 13.73 -4.93
N LEU A 21 -9.47 13.42 -4.45
CA LEU A 21 -9.18 12.16 -3.73
C LEU A 21 -10.07 11.95 -2.51
N HIS A 22 -10.45 13.02 -1.79
CA HIS A 22 -11.31 12.93 -0.61
C HIS A 22 -12.71 12.37 -0.90
N GLN A 23 -13.19 12.51 -2.14
CA GLN A 23 -14.50 12.05 -2.61
C GLN A 23 -14.45 10.63 -3.18
N CYS A 24 -13.25 10.09 -3.39
CA CYS A 24 -13.06 8.85 -4.11
C CYS A 24 -13.22 7.62 -3.20
N ASN A 25 -13.82 6.58 -3.75
CA ASN A 25 -14.14 5.34 -3.05
C ASN A 25 -12.87 4.57 -2.63
N ASN A 26 -11.88 4.54 -3.53
CA ASN A 26 -10.67 3.73 -3.43
C ASN A 26 -9.38 4.56 -3.29
N ALA A 27 -9.49 5.86 -3.00
CA ALA A 27 -8.33 6.71 -2.80
C ALA A 27 -7.52 6.29 -1.55
N THR A 28 -6.22 6.47 -1.66
CA THR A 28 -5.24 6.24 -0.59
C THR A 28 -4.12 7.27 -0.70
N MET A 29 -3.27 7.33 0.32
CA MET A 29 -2.08 8.20 0.33
C MET A 29 -1.19 8.01 -0.90
N PHE A 30 -1.14 6.81 -1.50
CA PHE A 30 -0.34 6.52 -2.70
C PHE A 30 -0.85 7.20 -3.98
N HIS A 31 -2.05 7.77 -3.93
CA HIS A 31 -2.61 8.56 -5.03
C HIS A 31 -2.36 10.06 -4.86
N ARG A 32 -1.84 10.50 -3.70
CA ARG A 32 -1.53 11.91 -3.43
C ARG A 32 -0.29 12.33 -4.20
N GLN A 33 -0.34 13.51 -4.80
CA GLN A 33 0.84 14.13 -5.42
C GLN A 33 1.87 14.42 -4.34
N ALA A 34 1.42 14.89 -3.17
CA ALA A 34 2.29 15.10 -2.00
C ALA A 34 3.08 13.84 -1.60
N PHE A 35 2.47 12.65 -1.67
CA PHE A 35 3.22 11.42 -1.44
C PHE A 35 4.28 11.25 -2.54
N LEU A 36 3.89 11.27 -3.82
CA LEU A 36 4.79 10.99 -4.94
C LEU A 36 5.98 11.97 -5.07
N ASP A 37 5.89 13.18 -4.51
CA ASP A 37 6.95 14.19 -4.51
C ASP A 37 8.21 13.80 -3.69
N TYR A 38 8.16 12.71 -2.91
CA TYR A 38 9.35 12.27 -2.16
C TYR A 38 10.48 11.80 -3.08
N HIS A 39 10.15 11.30 -4.27
CA HIS A 39 11.14 10.76 -5.21
C HIS A 39 12.09 11.83 -5.73
N ALA A 40 13.37 11.49 -5.82
CA ALA A 40 14.35 12.34 -6.47
C ALA A 40 13.98 12.60 -7.95
N PRO A 41 14.22 13.82 -8.48
CA PRO A 41 14.00 14.13 -9.88
C PRO A 41 14.68 13.13 -10.82
N GLY A 42 13.98 12.70 -11.87
CA GLY A 42 14.49 11.76 -12.87
C GLY A 42 14.39 10.28 -12.50
N LYS A 43 14.00 9.93 -11.27
CA LYS A 43 13.77 8.52 -10.88
C LYS A 43 12.63 7.87 -11.68
N PHE A 44 11.59 8.64 -11.96
CA PHE A 44 10.44 8.26 -12.78
C PHE A 44 10.03 9.40 -13.70
N GLU A 45 9.47 9.06 -14.85
CA GLU A 45 8.79 10.02 -15.72
C GLU A 45 7.29 10.00 -15.40
N PHE A 46 6.85 10.90 -14.52
CA PHE A 46 5.45 10.95 -14.13
C PHE A 46 4.55 11.42 -15.29
N HIS A 47 3.50 10.64 -15.56
CA HIS A 47 2.50 10.88 -16.59
C HIS A 47 1.10 10.61 -16.03
N HIS A 48 0.77 11.31 -14.95
CA HIS A 48 -0.54 11.15 -14.31
C HIS A 48 -1.67 11.66 -15.23
N LEU A 49 -2.82 10.99 -15.19
CA LEU A 49 -3.96 11.29 -16.06
C LEU A 49 -5.17 11.75 -15.26
N MET A 50 -5.92 12.67 -15.84
CA MET A 50 -7.20 13.17 -15.36
C MET A 50 -8.29 12.86 -16.39
N PHE A 51 -9.43 12.35 -15.93
CA PHE A 51 -10.55 11.93 -16.77
C PHE A 51 -11.74 12.84 -16.52
N ARG A 52 -12.29 13.47 -17.57
CA ARG A 52 -13.42 14.39 -17.43
C ARG A 52 -14.61 14.01 -18.29
N ALA A 53 -15.80 14.11 -17.69
CA ALA A 53 -17.07 14.09 -18.39
C ALA A 53 -17.57 15.54 -18.50
N GLY A 54 -17.45 16.14 -19.69
CA GLY A 54 -17.48 17.60 -19.83
C GLY A 54 -16.34 18.25 -19.03
N ASP A 55 -16.66 19.23 -18.19
CA ASP A 55 -15.67 19.88 -17.31
C ASP A 55 -15.45 19.14 -15.98
N ARG A 56 -16.35 18.21 -15.63
CA ARG A 56 -16.35 17.51 -14.35
C ARG A 56 -15.27 16.44 -14.32
N LEU A 57 -14.37 16.52 -13.35
CA LEU A 57 -13.41 15.46 -13.05
C LEU A 57 -14.16 14.23 -12.51
N VAL A 58 -13.99 13.08 -13.15
CA VAL A 58 -14.68 11.84 -12.78
C VAL A 58 -13.74 10.73 -12.34
N ALA A 59 -12.48 10.77 -12.76
CA ALA A 59 -11.45 9.88 -12.26
C ALA A 59 -10.06 10.50 -12.43
N VAL A 60 -9.10 9.94 -11.70
CA VAL A 60 -7.68 10.22 -11.83
C VAL A 60 -6.88 8.92 -11.84
N LEU A 61 -5.69 8.93 -12.44
CA LEU A 61 -4.81 7.77 -12.53
C LEU A 61 -3.36 8.21 -12.32
N PRO A 62 -2.76 8.00 -11.13
CA PRO A 62 -1.34 8.24 -10.96
C PRO A 62 -0.57 7.17 -11.73
N GLY A 63 0.22 7.58 -12.70
CA GLY A 63 1.14 6.68 -13.37
C GLY A 63 2.28 7.40 -14.04
N GLY A 64 3.05 6.66 -14.81
CA GLY A 64 4.22 7.17 -15.51
C GLY A 64 5.04 6.04 -16.10
N PHE A 65 6.30 6.34 -16.39
CA PHE A 65 7.24 5.43 -17.02
C PHE A 65 8.49 5.29 -16.19
N PHE A 66 9.10 4.12 -16.29
CA PHE A 66 10.49 3.97 -15.87
C PHE A 66 11.39 4.51 -17.00
N PRO A 67 12.49 5.22 -16.69
CA PRO A 67 13.37 5.81 -17.72
C PRO A 67 13.91 4.79 -18.74
N ASP A 68 14.07 3.53 -18.34
CA ASP A 68 14.55 2.44 -19.19
C ASP A 68 13.43 1.77 -20.02
N ARG A 69 12.16 2.11 -19.77
CA ARG A 69 10.96 1.52 -20.40
C ARG A 69 9.93 2.59 -20.77
N PRO A 70 10.27 3.54 -21.66
CA PRO A 70 9.48 4.75 -21.91
C PRO A 70 8.11 4.53 -22.57
N ASN A 71 7.86 3.33 -23.12
CA ASN A 71 6.58 2.99 -23.77
C ASN A 71 5.69 2.06 -22.93
N GLN A 72 6.14 1.66 -21.74
CA GLN A 72 5.36 0.84 -20.82
C GLN A 72 4.79 1.73 -19.72
N PHE A 73 3.50 2.05 -19.80
CA PHE A 73 2.85 2.84 -18.77
C PHE A 73 2.62 1.99 -17.51
N TRP A 74 2.99 2.51 -16.34
CA TRP A 74 2.75 1.86 -15.05
C TRP A 74 1.92 2.77 -14.16
N SER A 75 0.84 2.22 -13.59
CA SER A 75 0.05 2.84 -12.54
C SER A 75 0.10 2.00 -11.26
N PRO A 76 0.81 2.48 -10.22
CA PRO A 76 1.63 3.67 -10.18
C PRO A 76 3.06 3.38 -10.67
N VAL A 77 3.84 4.43 -10.91
CA VAL A 77 5.29 4.40 -10.70
C VAL A 77 5.58 5.04 -9.35
N GLY A 78 6.55 4.50 -8.60
CA GLY A 78 6.96 5.10 -7.32
C GLY A 78 6.02 4.88 -6.12
N ALA A 79 5.07 3.96 -6.20
CA ALA A 79 4.25 3.55 -5.05
C ALA A 79 3.91 2.05 -5.08
N SER A 80 3.31 1.53 -4.01
CA SER A 80 2.98 0.10 -3.89
C SER A 80 1.80 -0.33 -4.78
N TYR A 81 0.84 0.56 -4.95
CA TYR A 81 -0.35 0.38 -5.78
C TYR A 81 -0.92 1.77 -6.06
N GLY A 82 -1.78 1.83 -7.05
CA GLY A 82 -2.28 3.00 -7.74
C GLY A 82 -3.51 2.56 -8.53
N GLY A 83 -3.59 2.88 -9.81
CA GLY A 83 -4.74 2.54 -10.63
C GLY A 83 -5.81 3.62 -10.60
N PHE A 84 -6.94 3.32 -11.25
CA PHE A 84 -8.02 4.28 -11.43
C PHE A 84 -8.63 4.64 -10.08
N VAL A 85 -8.73 5.93 -9.80
CA VAL A 85 -9.35 6.46 -8.59
C VAL A 85 -10.55 7.29 -8.97
N ALA A 86 -11.70 6.98 -8.37
CA ALA A 86 -12.94 7.69 -8.61
C ALA A 86 -13.87 7.59 -7.38
N PRO A 87 -14.92 8.43 -7.31
CA PRO A 87 -16.08 8.19 -6.45
C PRO A 87 -16.73 6.83 -6.73
N ASP A 88 -17.73 6.47 -5.93
CA ASP A 88 -18.56 5.30 -6.25
C ASP A 88 -19.39 5.58 -7.51
N LEU A 89 -18.87 5.12 -8.66
CA LEU A 89 -19.45 5.36 -9.98
C LEU A 89 -20.20 4.12 -10.49
N PRO A 90 -21.28 4.31 -11.26
CA PRO A 90 -21.91 3.21 -11.98
C PRO A 90 -20.92 2.55 -12.96
N PHE A 91 -21.06 1.24 -13.15
CA PHE A 91 -20.18 0.46 -14.02
C PHE A 91 -20.02 1.06 -15.43
N ALA A 92 -21.10 1.58 -16.03
CA ALA A 92 -21.05 2.17 -17.37
C ALA A 92 -20.04 3.33 -17.48
N MET A 93 -19.96 4.18 -16.45
CA MET A 93 -19.00 5.29 -16.39
C MET A 93 -17.56 4.76 -16.22
N CYS A 94 -17.35 3.75 -15.37
CA CYS A 94 -16.04 3.11 -15.23
C CYS A 94 -15.57 2.48 -16.55
N LEU A 95 -16.49 1.89 -17.32
CA LEU A 95 -16.18 1.32 -18.63
C LEU A 95 -15.75 2.40 -19.63
N GLU A 96 -16.48 3.52 -19.70
CA GLU A 96 -16.11 4.66 -20.55
C GLU A 96 -14.74 5.25 -20.18
N ILE A 97 -14.41 5.32 -18.89
CA ILE A 97 -13.10 5.77 -18.41
C ILE A 97 -11.99 4.82 -18.88
N VAL A 98 -12.19 3.50 -18.79
CA VAL A 98 -11.23 2.51 -19.27
C VAL A 98 -11.08 2.58 -20.80
N ASP A 99 -12.18 2.78 -21.53
CA ASP A 99 -12.15 2.96 -22.98
C ASP A 99 -11.35 4.20 -23.39
N ALA A 100 -11.61 5.33 -22.74
CA ALA A 100 -10.89 6.56 -22.98
C ALA A 100 -9.39 6.45 -22.63
N PHE A 101 -9.05 5.70 -21.57
CA PHE A 101 -7.66 5.37 -21.24
C PHE A 101 -6.97 4.57 -22.35
N LEU A 102 -7.62 3.53 -22.87
CA LEU A 102 -7.06 2.71 -23.94
C LEU A 102 -6.87 3.51 -25.22
N ASP A 103 -7.84 4.34 -25.59
CA ASP A 103 -7.74 5.21 -26.77
C ASP A 103 -6.65 6.27 -26.60
N TYR A 104 -6.51 6.83 -25.41
CA TYR A 104 -5.41 7.73 -25.07
C TYR A 104 -4.06 7.02 -25.23
N GLY A 105 -3.88 5.85 -24.63
CA GLY A 105 -2.64 5.07 -24.72
C GLY A 105 -2.26 4.69 -26.16
N ARG A 106 -3.24 4.31 -27.00
CA ARG A 106 -3.02 4.07 -28.45
C ARG A 106 -2.50 5.31 -29.15
N ARG A 107 -3.10 6.48 -28.92
CA ARG A 107 -2.66 7.76 -29.53
C ARG A 107 -1.28 8.19 -29.04
N GLN A 108 -0.91 7.85 -27.81
CA GLN A 108 0.42 8.12 -27.26
C GLN A 108 1.48 7.10 -27.73
N GLY A 109 1.10 6.02 -28.42
CA GLY A 109 2.03 5.02 -28.90
C GLY A 109 2.61 4.11 -27.81
N TRP A 110 1.89 3.91 -26.70
CA TRP A 110 2.31 2.99 -25.65
C TRP A 110 2.34 1.55 -26.17
N SER A 111 3.29 0.74 -25.68
CA SER A 111 3.34 -0.69 -25.97
C SER A 111 2.53 -1.49 -24.95
N ASP A 112 2.57 -1.08 -23.68
CA ASP A 112 1.96 -1.79 -22.57
C ASP A 112 1.40 -0.83 -21.52
N ALA A 113 0.40 -1.29 -20.77
CA ALA A 113 -0.08 -0.65 -19.55
C ALA A 113 -0.17 -1.69 -18.42
N PHE A 114 0.42 -1.37 -17.27
CA PHE A 114 0.37 -2.16 -16.05
C PHE A 114 -0.36 -1.38 -14.96
N ILE A 115 -1.50 -1.90 -14.49
CA ILE A 115 -2.37 -1.22 -13.53
C ILE A 115 -2.46 -2.07 -12.26
N ILE A 116 -2.05 -1.50 -11.13
CA ILE A 116 -2.02 -2.16 -9.83
C ILE A 116 -3.03 -1.46 -8.91
N PRO A 117 -4.32 -1.83 -8.91
CA PRO A 117 -5.32 -1.21 -8.03
C PRO A 117 -4.98 -1.42 -6.54
N PRO A 118 -5.46 -0.56 -5.63
CA PRO A 118 -5.43 -0.84 -4.21
C PRO A 118 -6.17 -2.15 -3.90
N PRO A 119 -5.77 -2.90 -2.86
CA PRO A 119 -6.51 -4.08 -2.45
C PRO A 119 -7.97 -3.72 -2.12
N ILE A 120 -8.91 -4.64 -2.42
CA ILE A 120 -10.36 -4.37 -2.33
C ILE A 120 -10.83 -3.87 -0.95
N ILE A 121 -10.14 -4.27 0.13
CA ILE A 121 -10.46 -3.87 1.51
C ILE A 121 -10.23 -2.38 1.79
N TYR A 122 -9.51 -1.69 0.91
CA TYR A 122 -9.21 -0.26 1.02
C TYR A 122 -10.38 0.62 0.55
N ALA A 123 -11.31 0.06 -0.25
CA ALA A 123 -12.46 0.78 -0.75
C ALA A 123 -13.49 1.05 0.36
N ARG A 124 -14.11 2.25 0.36
CA ARG A 124 -15.20 2.63 1.29
C ARG A 124 -16.41 1.73 1.09
N GLU A 125 -16.87 1.69 -0.15
CA GLU A 125 -17.93 0.84 -0.68
C GLU A 125 -17.32 -0.27 -1.52
N LEU A 126 -17.81 -1.49 -1.32
CA LEU A 126 -17.31 -2.67 -2.00
C LEU A 126 -17.81 -2.70 -3.45
N ASN A 127 -16.97 -2.30 -4.38
CA ASN A 127 -17.19 -2.53 -5.81
C ASN A 127 -15.85 -2.88 -6.49
N GLN A 128 -15.94 -3.49 -7.67
CA GLN A 128 -14.79 -3.82 -8.52
C GLN A 128 -15.07 -3.45 -9.97
N HIS A 129 -15.70 -2.29 -10.17
CA HIS A 129 -16.16 -1.87 -11.50
C HIS A 129 -15.00 -1.64 -12.46
N PHE A 130 -13.89 -1.04 -12.00
CA PHE A 130 -12.70 -0.84 -12.84
C PHE A 130 -12.00 -2.16 -13.16
N GLU A 131 -11.83 -3.05 -12.18
CA GLU A 131 -11.25 -4.37 -12.41
C GLU A 131 -12.07 -5.16 -13.43
N TYR A 132 -13.41 -5.16 -13.29
CA TYR A 132 -14.27 -5.82 -14.26
C TYR A 132 -14.22 -5.14 -15.64
N ALA A 133 -14.21 -3.81 -15.72
CA ALA A 133 -14.09 -3.07 -16.98
C ALA A 133 -12.76 -3.38 -17.70
N MET A 134 -11.64 -3.41 -16.98
CA MET A 134 -10.33 -3.78 -17.51
C MET A 134 -10.35 -5.23 -18.06
N LEU A 135 -10.87 -6.19 -17.30
CA LEU A 135 -10.98 -7.58 -17.75
C LEU A 135 -11.89 -7.72 -18.97
N TYR A 136 -13.02 -7.01 -18.99
CA TYR A 136 -13.92 -6.96 -20.13
C TYR A 136 -13.23 -6.40 -21.38
N ARG A 137 -12.31 -5.44 -21.21
CA ARG A 137 -11.42 -4.92 -22.26
C ARG A 137 -10.14 -5.72 -22.48
N ARG A 138 -10.12 -6.98 -22.03
CA ARG A 138 -9.05 -7.95 -22.31
C ARG A 138 -7.70 -7.59 -21.69
N PHE A 139 -7.70 -6.85 -20.58
CA PHE A 139 -6.53 -6.87 -19.71
C PHE A 139 -6.29 -8.31 -19.25
N GLY A 140 -5.05 -8.76 -19.36
CA GLY A 140 -4.55 -9.95 -18.70
C GLY A 140 -3.99 -9.63 -17.33
N PHE A 141 -3.17 -10.54 -16.83
CA PHE A 141 -2.47 -10.40 -15.56
C PHE A 141 -0.96 -10.52 -15.80
N GLU A 142 -0.20 -9.75 -15.04
CA GLU A 142 1.26 -9.87 -15.00
C GLU A 142 1.68 -10.63 -13.73
N LEU A 143 1.23 -10.16 -12.56
CA LEU A 143 1.56 -10.75 -11.27
C LEU A 143 0.35 -10.76 -10.33
N HIS A 144 0.29 -11.79 -9.49
CA HIS A 144 -0.61 -11.86 -8.35
C HIS A 144 0.17 -12.09 -7.06
N TYR A 145 0.05 -11.17 -6.12
CA TYR A 145 0.55 -11.32 -4.77
C TYR A 145 -0.58 -11.54 -3.79
N ILE A 146 -0.27 -12.21 -2.68
CA ILE A 146 -1.17 -12.31 -1.54
C ILE A 146 -0.65 -11.44 -0.39
N SER A 147 -1.42 -10.40 -0.05
CA SER A 147 -1.29 -9.67 1.21
C SER A 147 -2.09 -10.39 2.29
N HIS A 148 -1.81 -10.10 3.55
CA HIS A 148 -2.64 -10.57 4.66
C HIS A 148 -3.15 -9.37 5.44
N ALA A 149 -4.45 -9.32 5.73
CA ALA A 149 -5.05 -8.22 6.48
C ALA A 149 -5.91 -8.72 7.63
N ILE A 150 -5.83 -8.03 8.77
CA ILE A 150 -6.56 -8.33 9.99
C ILE A 150 -7.85 -7.49 10.01
N PRO A 151 -9.04 -8.12 10.01
CA PRO A 151 -10.29 -7.39 10.16
C PRO A 151 -10.43 -6.85 11.59
N LEU A 152 -10.63 -5.55 11.74
CA LEU A 152 -10.79 -4.90 13.04
C LEU A 152 -12.23 -4.95 13.59
N VAL A 153 -13.08 -5.77 12.96
CA VAL A 153 -14.49 -5.97 13.36
C VAL A 153 -14.64 -6.57 14.76
N ARG A 154 -13.59 -7.19 15.30
CA ARG A 154 -13.58 -7.82 16.63
C ARG A 154 -13.39 -6.82 17.77
N ARG A 155 -12.93 -5.60 17.48
CA ARG A 155 -12.69 -4.52 18.44
C ARG A 155 -11.94 -5.03 19.67
N GLU A 156 -12.37 -4.72 20.89
CA GLU A 156 -11.74 -5.12 22.15
C GLU A 156 -11.52 -6.64 22.32
N ARG A 157 -12.26 -7.46 21.58
CA ARG A 157 -12.14 -8.93 21.63
C ARG A 157 -11.12 -9.50 20.64
N PHE A 158 -10.38 -8.68 19.90
CA PHE A 158 -9.45 -9.14 18.85
C PHE A 158 -8.48 -10.24 19.32
N LEU A 159 -7.98 -10.14 20.57
CA LEU A 159 -7.02 -11.08 21.13
C LEU A 159 -7.60 -12.51 21.29
N ASP A 160 -8.92 -12.67 21.38
CA ASP A 160 -9.59 -13.99 21.44
C ASP A 160 -9.53 -14.73 20.10
N TYR A 161 -9.38 -14.00 18.99
CA TYR A 161 -9.33 -14.52 17.63
C TYR A 161 -7.91 -14.79 17.16
N PHE A 162 -6.90 -14.22 17.82
CA PHE A 162 -5.52 -14.62 17.61
C PHE A 162 -5.33 -16.09 18.01
N ASP A 163 -4.43 -16.78 17.32
CA ASP A 163 -4.13 -18.17 17.59
C ASP A 163 -3.60 -18.37 19.03
N LYS A 164 -3.59 -19.63 19.47
CA LYS A 164 -3.12 -19.99 20.82
C LYS A 164 -1.69 -19.52 21.08
N THR A 165 -0.83 -19.52 20.06
CA THR A 165 0.58 -19.14 20.20
C THR A 165 0.72 -17.65 20.44
N ALA A 166 0.15 -16.82 19.56
CA ALA A 166 0.18 -15.37 19.65
C ALA A 166 -0.45 -14.89 20.95
N ARG A 167 -1.63 -15.42 21.30
CA ARG A 167 -2.32 -15.07 22.54
C ARG A 167 -1.48 -15.35 23.79
N LYS A 168 -0.85 -16.54 23.85
CA LYS A 168 0.03 -16.89 24.97
C LYS A 168 1.28 -16.00 25.01
N SER A 169 1.91 -15.75 23.87
CA SER A 169 3.09 -14.87 23.78
C SER A 169 2.77 -13.46 24.23
N ILE A 170 1.69 -12.86 23.71
CA ILE A 170 1.27 -11.50 24.07
C ILE A 170 0.96 -11.40 25.56
N ARG A 171 0.16 -12.33 26.13
CA ARG A 171 -0.14 -12.34 27.56
C ARG A 171 1.10 -12.49 28.45
N LYS A 172 2.08 -13.28 28.00
CA LYS A 172 3.36 -13.41 28.70
C LYS A 172 4.14 -12.09 28.68
N ILE A 173 4.29 -11.49 27.51
CA ILE A 173 5.01 -10.21 27.32
C ILE A 173 4.39 -9.10 28.18
N LEU A 174 3.06 -8.95 28.14
CA LEU A 174 2.34 -7.94 28.90
C LEU A 174 2.46 -8.14 30.42
N ARG A 175 2.49 -9.39 30.89
CA ARG A 175 2.68 -9.70 32.32
C ARG A 175 4.10 -9.44 32.80
N GLU A 176 5.09 -9.72 31.97
CA GLU A 176 6.50 -9.52 32.30
C GLU A 176 6.88 -8.05 32.33
N GLY A 177 6.25 -7.21 31.48
CA GLY A 177 6.46 -5.76 31.49
C GLY A 177 7.86 -5.32 31.08
N ILE A 178 8.68 -6.22 30.50
CA ILE A 178 10.06 -5.92 30.06
C ILE A 178 10.06 -5.01 28.82
N LEU A 179 9.07 -5.20 27.95
CA LEU A 179 8.97 -4.48 26.68
C LEU A 179 8.00 -3.30 26.81
N ARG A 180 8.41 -2.14 26.29
CA ARG A 180 7.52 -0.99 26.06
C ARG A 180 7.36 -0.71 24.57
N VAL A 181 6.20 -0.21 24.17
CA VAL A 181 5.93 0.29 22.82
C VAL A 181 5.49 1.74 22.91
N GLU A 182 6.08 2.58 22.08
CA GLU A 182 5.71 3.98 21.96
C GLU A 182 5.73 4.46 20.52
N GLU A 183 5.01 5.55 20.26
CA GLU A 183 5.18 6.31 19.04
C GLU A 183 6.49 7.09 19.12
N SER A 184 7.21 7.16 18.01
CA SER A 184 8.54 7.78 17.95
C SER A 184 8.71 8.57 16.67
N GLU A 185 9.54 9.60 16.72
CA GLU A 185 10.04 10.32 15.54
C GLU A 185 11.51 9.97 15.24
N ASP A 186 12.08 8.98 15.93
CA ASP A 186 13.47 8.54 15.73
C ASP A 186 13.59 7.58 14.54
N TYR A 187 13.44 8.15 13.34
CA TYR A 187 13.56 7.43 12.07
C TYR A 187 14.99 6.93 11.83
N SER A 188 16.01 7.62 12.35
CA SER A 188 17.41 7.19 12.24
C SER A 188 17.61 5.84 12.92
N THR A 189 17.23 5.72 14.20
CA THR A 189 17.36 4.46 14.95
C THR A 189 16.51 3.35 14.32
N PHE A 190 15.29 3.66 13.89
CA PHE A 190 14.46 2.71 13.18
C PHE A 190 15.12 2.22 11.88
N TYR A 191 15.74 3.13 11.13
CA TYR A 191 16.39 2.82 9.87
C TYR A 191 17.60 1.91 10.06
N ASP A 192 18.35 2.05 11.15
CA ASP A 192 19.42 1.11 11.50
C ASP A 192 18.90 -0.31 11.75
N ILE A 193 17.75 -0.45 12.44
CA ILE A 193 17.09 -1.74 12.64
C ILE A 193 16.65 -2.32 11.28
N LEU A 194 16.08 -1.48 10.43
CA LEU A 194 15.62 -1.86 9.09
C LEU A 194 16.78 -2.34 8.21
N LEU A 195 17.92 -1.64 8.22
CA LEU A 195 19.13 -2.04 7.49
C LEU A 195 19.67 -3.38 7.96
N GLU A 196 19.85 -3.57 9.28
CA GLU A 196 20.33 -4.83 9.85
C GLU A 196 19.41 -6.00 9.46
N ASN A 197 18.09 -5.79 9.58
CA ASN A 197 17.10 -6.81 9.27
C ASN A 197 17.11 -7.18 7.78
N LYS A 198 17.11 -6.20 6.88
CA LYS A 198 17.10 -6.43 5.43
C LYS A 198 18.39 -7.08 4.95
N ALA A 199 19.54 -6.67 5.49
CA ALA A 199 20.85 -7.25 5.16
C ALA A 199 20.89 -8.77 5.43
N ARG A 200 20.29 -9.24 6.53
CA ARG A 200 20.18 -10.68 6.84
C ARG A 200 19.44 -11.49 5.76
N HIS A 201 18.53 -10.85 5.03
CA HIS A 201 17.77 -11.46 3.94
C HIS A 201 18.35 -11.17 2.56
N GLY A 202 19.53 -10.55 2.48
CA GLY A 202 20.17 -10.18 1.20
C GLY A 202 19.41 -9.09 0.44
N ALA A 203 18.57 -8.30 1.13
CA ALA A 203 17.74 -7.26 0.53
C ALA A 203 18.19 -5.87 0.97
N ARG A 204 17.75 -4.85 0.24
CA ARG A 204 17.87 -3.44 0.63
C ARG A 204 16.49 -2.86 0.95
N PRO A 205 16.41 -1.86 1.84
CA PRO A 205 15.18 -1.08 2.01
C PRO A 205 14.77 -0.41 0.69
N THR A 206 13.46 -0.30 0.46
CA THR A 206 12.89 0.41 -0.69
C THR A 206 13.10 1.92 -0.59
N HIS A 207 13.10 2.45 0.63
CA HIS A 207 13.30 3.85 0.96
C HIS A 207 14.68 4.03 1.58
N THR A 208 15.37 5.11 1.23
CA THR A 208 16.50 5.62 2.00
C THR A 208 16.02 6.31 3.28
N LEU A 209 16.91 6.64 4.22
CA LEU A 209 16.55 7.46 5.38
C LEU A 209 16.03 8.83 4.93
N ASP A 210 16.70 9.46 3.95
CA ASP A 210 16.28 10.73 3.37
C ASP A 210 14.88 10.65 2.74
N ASP A 211 14.56 9.54 2.05
CA ASP A 211 13.22 9.30 1.52
C ASP A 211 12.17 9.28 2.64
N LEU A 212 12.47 8.62 3.77
CA LEU A 212 11.55 8.53 4.91
C LEU A 212 11.36 9.89 5.60
N GLU A 213 12.42 10.68 5.76
CA GLU A 213 12.32 12.05 6.31
C GLU A 213 11.56 13.01 5.39
N ARG A 214 11.77 12.89 4.06
CA ARG A 214 10.98 13.62 3.06
C ARG A 214 9.51 13.25 3.14
N LEU A 215 9.20 11.95 3.21
CA LEU A 215 7.83 11.46 3.39
C LEU A 215 7.20 12.02 4.67
N ARG A 216 7.94 12.04 5.79
CA ARG A 216 7.48 12.63 7.06
C ARG A 216 7.13 14.10 6.93
N THR A 217 7.85 14.84 6.09
CA THR A 217 7.57 16.26 5.84
C THR A 217 6.38 16.45 4.89
N LEU A 218 6.26 15.61 3.87
CA LEU A 218 5.27 15.77 2.80
C LEU A 218 3.88 15.23 3.17
N VAL A 219 3.82 14.15 3.94
CA VAL A 219 2.59 13.46 4.34
C VAL A 219 2.65 13.00 5.82
N PRO A 220 2.95 13.90 6.77
CA PRO A 220 3.11 13.56 8.19
C PRO A 220 1.90 12.82 8.76
N GLU A 221 0.69 13.20 8.34
CA GLU A 221 -0.58 12.62 8.79
C GLU A 221 -0.75 11.14 8.38
N HIS A 222 0.03 10.68 7.41
CA HIS A 222 -0.05 9.33 6.87
C HIS A 222 1.06 8.39 7.38
N LEU A 223 1.93 8.86 8.26
CA LEU A 223 3.06 8.10 8.78
C LEU A 223 2.99 7.97 10.28
N ARG A 224 3.21 6.76 10.78
CA ARG A 224 3.36 6.52 12.21
C ARG A 224 4.42 5.49 12.47
N LEU A 225 5.44 5.86 13.23
CA LEU A 225 6.48 4.94 13.65
C LEU A 225 6.19 4.47 15.09
N LEU A 226 6.05 3.16 15.25
CA LEU A 226 6.02 2.50 16.56
C LEU A 226 7.36 1.85 16.83
N MET A 227 7.98 2.13 17.98
CA MET A 227 9.24 1.54 18.41
C MET A 227 9.02 0.66 19.64
N VAL A 228 9.72 -0.48 19.69
CA VAL A 228 9.74 -1.39 20.83
C VAL A 228 11.09 -1.30 21.51
N TYR A 229 11.06 -1.12 22.82
CA TYR A 229 12.25 -1.08 23.64
C TYR A 229 12.23 -2.21 24.66
N ALA A 230 13.38 -2.85 24.84
CA ALA A 230 13.67 -3.63 26.04
C ALA A 230 14.48 -2.73 26.98
N HIS A 231 13.86 -2.30 28.08
CA HIS A 231 14.35 -1.17 28.87
C HIS A 231 14.53 0.09 27.98
N GLU A 232 15.76 0.57 27.81
CA GLU A 232 16.08 1.73 26.96
C GLU A 232 16.66 1.35 25.59
N ILE A 233 16.78 0.06 25.29
CA ILE A 233 17.39 -0.38 24.03
C ILE A 233 16.30 -0.56 22.97
N PRO A 234 16.38 0.14 21.82
CA PRO A 234 15.45 -0.04 20.70
C PRO A 234 15.74 -1.38 20.00
N ILE A 235 14.78 -2.30 20.07
CA ILE A 235 14.96 -3.68 19.59
C ILE A 235 14.12 -4.03 18.36
N ALA A 236 13.04 -3.28 18.10
CA ALA A 236 12.17 -3.46 16.96
C ALA A 236 11.39 -2.19 16.66
N GLY A 237 10.80 -2.12 15.48
CA GLY A 237 9.86 -1.06 15.14
C GLY A 237 8.97 -1.42 13.95
N SER A 238 7.86 -0.70 13.84
CA SER A 238 7.00 -0.75 12.68
C SER A 238 6.70 0.65 12.17
N LEU A 239 7.04 0.89 10.91
CA LEU A 239 6.60 2.09 10.20
C LEU A 239 5.28 1.78 9.52
N LEU A 240 4.22 2.41 10.03
CA LEU A 240 2.86 2.28 9.58
C LEU A 240 2.54 3.38 8.58
N PHE A 241 1.91 2.99 7.48
CA PHE A 241 1.34 3.89 6.49
C PHE A 241 -0.17 3.92 6.72
N LEU A 242 -0.69 5.04 7.19
CA LEU A 242 -2.12 5.25 7.42
C LEU A 242 -2.76 5.58 6.07
N THR A 243 -3.08 4.57 5.30
CA THR A 243 -3.28 4.73 3.85
C THR A 243 -4.54 5.51 3.48
N ASN A 244 -5.59 5.42 4.29
CA ASN A 244 -6.85 6.18 4.24
C ASN A 244 -7.58 5.95 5.57
N GLU A 245 -8.81 6.42 5.73
CA GLU A 245 -9.55 6.26 6.99
C GLU A 245 -9.93 4.80 7.36
N ARG A 246 -9.62 3.81 6.51
CA ARG A 246 -10.03 2.42 6.68
C ARG A 246 -8.90 1.47 6.98
N VAL A 247 -7.71 1.71 6.42
CA VAL A 247 -6.62 0.74 6.48
C VAL A 247 -5.32 1.34 7.00
N VAL A 248 -4.77 0.66 8.01
CA VAL A 248 -3.40 0.84 8.48
C VAL A 248 -2.52 -0.22 7.80
N LEU A 249 -1.52 0.19 7.02
CA LEU A 249 -0.58 -0.72 6.38
C LEU A 249 0.72 -0.79 7.20
N CYS A 250 1.09 -1.97 7.68
CA CYS A 250 2.40 -2.21 8.27
C CYS A 250 3.45 -2.31 7.14
N PHE A 251 3.94 -1.16 6.67
CA PHE A 251 4.84 -1.09 5.53
C PHE A 251 6.22 -1.70 5.83
N TYR A 252 6.75 -1.36 7.00
CA TYR A 252 7.91 -2.02 7.56
C TYR A 252 7.58 -2.54 8.96
N ASN A 253 8.02 -3.77 9.24
CA ASN A 253 7.92 -4.39 10.55
C ASN A 253 9.21 -5.15 10.79
N MET A 254 10.11 -4.56 11.58
CA MET A 254 11.51 -4.94 11.65
C MET A 254 11.92 -5.19 13.10
N LEU A 255 12.80 -6.17 13.31
CA LEU A 255 13.46 -6.40 14.59
C LEU A 255 14.96 -6.58 14.40
N ARG A 256 15.71 -6.32 15.48
CA ARG A 256 17.07 -6.83 15.65
C ARG A 256 16.99 -8.27 16.12
N TYR A 257 17.56 -9.20 15.35
CA TYR A 257 17.36 -10.65 15.57
C TYR A 257 17.95 -11.15 16.88
N GLN A 258 18.98 -10.48 17.42
CA GLN A 258 19.53 -10.80 18.75
C GLN A 258 18.47 -10.71 19.88
N TYR A 259 17.40 -9.94 19.67
CA TYR A 259 16.28 -9.79 20.60
C TYR A 259 15.02 -10.57 20.18
N GLU A 260 15.10 -11.46 19.19
CA GLU A 260 13.95 -12.25 18.71
C GLU A 260 13.29 -13.09 19.82
N HIS A 261 14.08 -13.53 20.81
CA HIS A 261 13.62 -14.29 21.97
C HIS A 261 12.60 -13.53 22.83
N TYR A 262 12.62 -12.19 22.82
CA TYR A 262 11.61 -11.34 23.47
C TYR A 262 10.29 -11.28 22.69
N ARG A 263 10.25 -11.75 21.44
CA ARG A 263 9.09 -11.75 20.55
C ARG A 263 8.48 -10.34 20.35
N PRO A 264 9.28 -9.29 20.09
CA PRO A 264 8.80 -7.91 20.03
C PRO A 264 7.72 -7.68 18.97
N ILE A 265 7.76 -8.42 17.86
CA ILE A 265 6.75 -8.33 16.80
C ILE A 265 5.36 -8.73 17.29
N TYR A 266 5.24 -9.68 18.24
CA TYR A 266 3.94 -10.04 18.80
C TYR A 266 3.32 -8.88 19.59
N LEU A 267 4.15 -8.10 20.30
CA LEU A 267 3.72 -6.91 21.02
C LEU A 267 3.35 -5.77 20.06
N LEU A 268 4.13 -5.55 18.99
CA LEU A 268 3.77 -4.60 17.93
C LEU A 268 2.42 -4.96 17.31
N MET A 269 2.21 -6.23 16.95
CA MET A 269 0.93 -6.66 16.37
C MET A 269 -0.26 -6.45 17.32
N TYR A 270 -0.06 -6.69 18.61
CA TYR A 270 -1.06 -6.37 19.63
C TYR A 270 -1.36 -4.86 19.65
N GLU A 271 -0.33 -4.01 19.74
CA GLU A 271 -0.49 -2.56 19.81
C GLU A 271 -1.09 -1.96 18.53
N ILE A 272 -0.67 -2.42 17.35
CA ILE A 272 -1.17 -1.93 16.06
C ILE A 272 -2.65 -2.25 15.91
N VAL A 273 -3.07 -3.49 16.23
CA VAL A 273 -4.49 -3.86 16.17
C VAL A 273 -5.29 -3.08 17.22
N ARG A 274 -4.76 -2.96 18.44
CA ARG A 274 -5.41 -2.22 19.54
C ARG A 274 -5.65 -0.76 19.19
N ARG A 275 -4.62 -0.06 18.69
CA ARG A 275 -4.71 1.34 18.26
C ARG A 275 -5.60 1.48 17.03
N GLY A 276 -5.43 0.60 16.04
CA GLY A 276 -6.20 0.62 14.81
C GLY A 276 -7.71 0.58 15.05
N TYR A 277 -8.22 -0.34 15.88
CA TYR A 277 -9.66 -0.39 16.12
C TYR A 277 -10.14 0.78 16.99
N ALA A 278 -9.32 1.25 17.94
CA ALA A 278 -9.65 2.37 18.82
C ALA A 278 -9.78 3.69 18.04
N GLU A 279 -8.98 3.85 17.00
CA GLU A 279 -9.00 5.01 16.09
C GLU A 279 -10.04 4.85 14.96
N GLY A 280 -10.78 3.75 14.94
CA GLY A 280 -11.90 3.56 14.02
C GLY A 280 -11.51 3.02 12.65
N TYR A 281 -10.29 2.51 12.45
CA TYR A 281 -9.93 1.79 11.23
C TYR A 281 -10.74 0.47 11.10
N ARG A 282 -10.75 -0.10 9.90
CA ARG A 282 -11.44 -1.35 9.58
C ARG A 282 -10.48 -2.52 9.36
N TRP A 283 -9.25 -2.22 8.94
CA TRP A 283 -8.25 -3.24 8.63
C TRP A 283 -6.85 -2.82 9.07
N VAL A 284 -6.05 -3.81 9.44
CA VAL A 284 -4.59 -3.71 9.46
C VAL A 284 -4.05 -4.61 8.36
N ASP A 285 -3.48 -4.05 7.30
CA ASP A 285 -2.77 -4.82 6.26
C ASP A 285 -1.32 -5.05 6.71
N ILE A 286 -0.92 -6.32 6.84
CA ILE A 286 0.43 -6.74 7.23
C ILE A 286 1.27 -7.19 6.04
N GLY A 287 0.88 -6.79 4.84
CA GLY A 287 1.70 -6.79 3.63
C GLY A 287 1.79 -8.14 2.92
N VAL A 288 2.50 -8.12 1.78
CA VAL A 288 2.70 -9.26 0.88
C VAL A 288 3.55 -10.37 1.50
N SER A 289 3.33 -11.61 1.05
CA SER A 289 3.88 -12.81 1.68
C SER A 289 4.55 -13.76 0.69
N GLN A 290 5.30 -13.21 -0.27
CA GLN A 290 6.09 -13.96 -1.22
C GLN A 290 7.46 -14.38 -0.67
N ASP A 291 8.00 -15.46 -1.21
CA ASP A 291 9.40 -15.85 -1.03
C ASP A 291 10.27 -15.07 -2.01
N THR A 292 10.99 -14.07 -1.49
CA THR A 292 11.87 -13.20 -2.29
C THR A 292 13.12 -13.90 -2.81
N LYS A 293 13.37 -15.16 -2.42
CA LYS A 293 14.51 -15.95 -2.91
C LYS A 293 14.12 -16.91 -4.04
N SER A 294 12.84 -17.07 -4.32
CA SER A 294 12.37 -17.95 -5.38
C SER A 294 12.57 -17.32 -6.76
N PRO A 295 12.92 -18.10 -7.79
CA PRO A 295 12.93 -17.63 -9.18
C PRO A 295 11.54 -17.19 -9.67
N ASP A 296 10.48 -17.82 -9.17
CA ASP A 296 9.11 -17.38 -9.43
C ASP A 296 8.71 -16.33 -8.38
N PRO A 297 8.51 -15.06 -8.78
CA PRO A 297 8.19 -13.96 -7.86
C PRO A 297 6.87 -14.15 -7.11
N MET A 298 5.97 -15.02 -7.59
CA MET A 298 4.69 -15.32 -6.96
C MET A 298 4.75 -16.47 -5.95
N THR A 299 5.92 -17.10 -5.78
CA THR A 299 6.09 -18.19 -4.81
C THR A 299 5.73 -17.73 -3.40
N PRO A 300 4.80 -18.39 -2.69
CA PRO A 300 4.41 -17.97 -1.35
C PRO A 300 5.45 -18.37 -0.30
N SER A 301 5.75 -17.46 0.63
CA SER A 301 6.51 -17.78 1.84
C SER A 301 5.57 -18.39 2.88
N LEU A 302 5.45 -19.72 2.88
CA LEU A 302 4.50 -20.44 3.76
C LEU A 302 4.74 -20.15 5.25
N SER A 303 5.99 -19.98 5.68
CA SER A 303 6.32 -19.65 7.07
C SER A 303 5.89 -18.24 7.46
N LEU A 304 6.04 -17.27 6.55
CA LEU A 304 5.59 -15.89 6.76
C LEU A 304 4.07 -15.81 6.77
N ILE A 305 3.39 -16.51 5.85
CA ILE A 305 1.93 -16.64 5.83
C ILE A 305 1.43 -17.22 7.16
N ALA A 306 1.96 -18.39 7.55
CA ALA A 306 1.58 -19.04 8.81
C ALA A 306 1.86 -18.17 10.04
N PHE A 307 2.88 -17.31 10.01
CA PHE A 307 3.12 -16.32 11.06
C PHE A 307 2.05 -15.23 11.09
N LYS A 308 1.73 -14.64 9.93
CA LYS A 308 0.72 -13.58 9.79
C LYS A 308 -0.67 -14.03 10.16
N GLU A 309 -1.06 -15.26 9.79
CA GLU A 309 -2.38 -15.82 10.09
C GLU A 309 -2.62 -16.05 11.59
N ARG A 310 -1.57 -16.07 12.42
CA ARG A 310 -1.70 -16.13 13.90
C ARG A 310 -2.45 -14.94 14.47
N PHE A 311 -2.49 -13.82 13.77
CA PHE A 311 -3.12 -12.58 14.20
C PHE A 311 -4.53 -12.39 13.62
N ASP A 312 -5.23 -13.48 13.30
CA ASP A 312 -6.55 -13.47 12.65
C ASP A 312 -6.55 -12.78 11.26
N SER A 313 -5.40 -12.71 10.60
CA SER A 313 -5.34 -12.14 9.26
C SER A 313 -5.97 -13.07 8.21
N ARG A 314 -6.39 -12.49 7.08
CA ARG A 314 -6.93 -13.18 5.91
C ARG A 314 -6.18 -12.75 4.65
N GLY A 315 -6.01 -13.68 3.72
CA GLY A 315 -5.43 -13.40 2.41
C GLY A 315 -6.25 -12.38 1.63
N VAL A 316 -5.59 -11.38 1.07
CA VAL A 316 -6.15 -10.36 0.19
C VAL A 316 -5.29 -10.26 -1.07
N LEU A 317 -5.94 -10.38 -2.22
CA LEU A 317 -5.25 -10.37 -3.51
C LEU A 317 -4.70 -8.98 -3.84
N ARG A 318 -3.50 -8.95 -4.40
CA ARG A 318 -2.87 -7.79 -5.03
C ARG A 318 -2.49 -8.15 -6.45
N THR A 319 -3.24 -7.63 -7.40
CA THR A 319 -3.12 -8.00 -8.81
C THR A 319 -2.52 -6.87 -9.62
N THR A 320 -1.61 -7.21 -10.52
CA THR A 320 -1.17 -6.35 -11.61
C THR A 320 -1.94 -6.74 -12.87
N PHE A 321 -2.82 -5.86 -13.33
CA PHE A 321 -3.50 -5.99 -14.62
C PHE A 321 -2.58 -5.51 -15.73
N HIS A 322 -2.53 -6.22 -16.85
CA HIS A 322 -1.66 -5.91 -17.98
C HIS A 322 -2.45 -5.80 -19.27
N TYR A 323 -2.22 -4.75 -20.04
CA TYR A 323 -2.74 -4.59 -21.39
C TYR A 323 -1.60 -4.33 -22.37
N ARG A 324 -1.61 -5.01 -23.52
CA ARG A 324 -0.67 -4.79 -24.61
C ARG A 324 -1.38 -4.10 -25.78
N PHE A 325 -0.88 -2.92 -26.14
CA PHE A 325 -1.38 -2.14 -27.27
C PHE A 325 -0.85 -2.73 -28.60
N GLY A 326 -1.66 -2.70 -29.67
CA GLY A 326 -1.24 -3.16 -30.99
C GLY A 326 -1.40 -4.67 -31.26
N ARG A 327 -2.42 -5.30 -30.66
CA ARG A 327 -3.01 -6.54 -31.20
C ARG A 327 -4.21 -6.22 -32.08
#